data_AF-A0A3D3LNE4-F1
#
_entry.id   AF-A0A3D3LNE4-F1
#
_cell.length_a   1.000
_cell.length_b   1.000
_cell.length_c   1.000
_cell.angle_alpha   90.00
_cell.angle_beta   90.00
_cell.angle_gamma   90.00
#
_symmetry.space_group_name_H-M   'P 1'
#
loop_
_entity.id
_entity.type
_entity.pdbx_description
1 polymer ?
#
loop_
_entity_poly.entity_id
_entity_poly.type
_entity_poly.pdbx_seq_one_letter_code
_entity_poly.pdbx_strand_id
1 'polypeptide(L)'
;MKQSCEKLDISNIYGNEVDDSFSKLEIYYDLKIEYELFTLFQNPKFKKRFKYVLTAILSNRYNNDIYGKEDISEKCRDITAMKFKNINNLRIYCKEFYQGHKKIVMLEIIYKKSQKINKKLKNLLETIADYQYDFKKN
;
A
#
# COMPACT_ATOMS: atom_id res chain seq x y z
N MET A 1 3.71 -3.75 17.67
CA MET A 1 3.68 -2.33 18.15
C MET A 1 2.41 -1.67 17.63
N LYS A 2 1.63 -1.00 18.48
CA LYS A 2 0.39 -0.35 18.06
C LYS A 2 0.71 0.95 17.33
N GLN A 3 0.10 1.15 16.16
CA GLN A 3 0.30 2.30 15.29
C GLN A 3 -1.04 2.97 14.97
N SER A 4 -0.97 4.20 14.46
CA SER A 4 -2.13 4.97 14.02
C SER A 4 -2.21 4.97 12.49
N CYS A 5 -3.42 4.77 11.97
CA CYS A 5 -3.69 4.85 10.55
C CYS A 5 -4.99 5.61 10.27
N GLU A 6 -5.11 6.15 9.08
CA GLU A 6 -6.33 6.77 8.57
C GLU A 6 -6.81 6.11 7.29
N LYS A 7 -8.13 6.11 7.08
CA LYS A 7 -8.74 5.56 5.87
C LYS A 7 -8.48 6.54 4.73
N LEU A 8 -7.93 6.04 3.63
CA LEU A 8 -7.73 6.84 2.43
C LEU A 8 -9.08 7.12 1.77
N ASP A 9 -9.44 8.39 1.65
CA ASP A 9 -10.62 8.81 0.90
C ASP A 9 -10.31 8.83 -0.60
N ILE A 10 -10.66 7.74 -1.29
CA ILE A 10 -10.44 7.57 -2.73
C ILE A 10 -11.27 8.60 -3.53
N SER A 11 -12.46 8.96 -3.06
CA SER A 11 -13.34 9.93 -3.71
C SER A 11 -12.72 11.33 -3.69
N ASN A 12 -12.04 11.72 -2.61
CA ASN A 12 -11.30 12.99 -2.58
C ASN A 12 -10.13 13.04 -3.58
N ILE A 13 -9.57 11.90 -3.97
CA ILE A 13 -8.42 11.84 -4.89
C ILE A 13 -8.86 11.88 -6.36
N TYR A 14 -9.96 11.19 -6.69
CA TYR A 14 -10.39 10.92 -8.06
C TYR A 14 -11.78 11.48 -8.42
N GLY A 15 -12.50 12.08 -7.46
CA GLY A 15 -13.83 12.64 -7.66
C GLY A 15 -14.81 11.63 -8.25
N ASN A 16 -15.50 12.05 -9.32
CA ASN A 16 -16.51 11.25 -10.01
C ASN A 16 -15.94 10.10 -10.86
N GLU A 17 -14.62 9.95 -10.95
CA GLU A 17 -14.01 8.85 -11.72
C GLU A 17 -13.93 7.52 -10.97
N VAL A 18 -14.47 7.48 -9.74
CA VAL A 18 -14.50 6.31 -8.86
C VAL A 18 -15.82 5.58 -9.11
N ASP A 19 -15.75 4.35 -9.62
CA ASP A 19 -16.93 3.49 -9.70
C ASP A 19 -17.30 2.91 -8.31
N ASP A 20 -18.52 2.41 -8.18
CA ASP A 20 -19.04 1.84 -6.93
C ASP A 20 -18.20 0.67 -6.40
N SER A 21 -17.35 0.03 -7.22
CA SER A 21 -16.52 -1.09 -6.76
C SER A 21 -15.42 -0.62 -5.81
N PHE A 22 -14.87 0.60 -5.99
CA PHE A 22 -13.86 1.15 -5.08
C PHE A 22 -14.41 1.45 -3.69
N SER A 23 -15.73 1.66 -3.53
CA SER A 23 -16.36 1.84 -2.21
C SER A 23 -16.16 0.63 -1.29
N LYS A 24 -15.89 -0.55 -1.87
CA LYS A 24 -15.64 -1.81 -1.16
C LYS A 24 -14.17 -1.98 -0.75
N LEU A 25 -13.27 -1.12 -1.23
CA LEU A 25 -11.87 -1.15 -0.81
C LEU A 25 -11.69 -0.36 0.47
N GLU A 26 -11.16 -1.04 1.48
CA GLU A 26 -10.67 -0.39 2.67
C GLU A 26 -9.16 -0.29 2.64
N ILE A 27 -8.71 0.86 2.15
CA ILE A 27 -7.30 1.22 2.09
C ILE A 27 -7.04 2.29 3.12
N TYR A 28 -5.97 2.09 3.87
CA TYR A 28 -5.50 2.97 4.92
C TYR A 28 -4.05 3.33 4.65
N TYR A 29 -3.58 4.38 5.32
CA TYR A 29 -2.16 4.71 5.40
C TYR A 29 -1.75 4.88 6.86
N ASP A 30 -0.53 4.44 7.17
CA ASP A 30 0.12 4.78 8.44
C ASP A 30 0.39 6.28 8.46
N LEU A 31 0.06 6.95 9.57
CA LEU A 31 0.26 8.40 9.70
C LEU A 31 1.72 8.82 9.50
N LYS A 32 2.69 7.93 9.77
CA LYS A 32 4.13 8.23 9.56
C LYS A 32 4.49 8.51 8.10
N ILE A 33 3.72 8.01 7.12
CA ILE A 33 3.99 8.20 5.69
C ILE A 33 3.11 9.28 5.05
N GLU A 34 2.22 9.90 5.83
CA GLU A 34 1.17 10.79 5.34
C GLU A 34 1.70 11.90 4.42
N TYR A 35 2.67 12.67 4.92
CA TYR A 35 3.24 13.79 4.18
C TYR A 35 3.84 13.38 2.83
N GLU A 36 4.63 12.30 2.81
CA GLU A 36 5.25 11.79 1.58
C GLU A 36 4.19 11.23 0.62
N LEU A 37 3.20 10.50 1.14
CA LEU A 37 2.11 9.95 0.36
C LEU A 37 1.29 11.06 -0.33
N PHE A 38 0.90 12.09 0.40
CA PHE A 38 0.14 13.22 -0.18
C PHE A 38 0.98 14.09 -1.11
N THR A 39 2.30 14.17 -0.89
CA THR A 39 3.24 14.76 -1.87
C THR A 39 3.24 13.96 -3.17
N LEU A 40 3.29 12.63 -3.11
CA LEU A 40 3.19 11.77 -4.30
C LEU A 40 1.86 11.96 -5.04
N PHE A 41 0.75 12.13 -4.30
CA PHE A 41 -0.55 12.42 -4.91
C PHE A 41 -0.58 13.75 -5.68
N GLN A 42 0.32 14.71 -5.44
CA GLN A 42 0.41 15.90 -6.29
C GLN A 42 0.90 15.59 -7.72
N ASN A 43 1.52 14.42 -7.95
CA ASN A 43 1.99 14.00 -9.26
C ASN A 43 0.88 13.27 -10.06
N PRO A 44 0.44 13.79 -11.22
CA PRO A 44 -0.59 13.14 -12.04
C PRO A 44 -0.21 11.74 -12.53
N LYS A 45 1.08 11.48 -12.79
CA LYS A 45 1.56 10.14 -13.19
C LYS A 45 1.40 9.14 -12.04
N PHE A 46 1.64 9.58 -10.81
CA PHE A 46 1.39 8.78 -9.62
C PHE A 46 -0.09 8.51 -9.44
N LYS A 47 -0.96 9.53 -9.46
CA LYS A 47 -2.42 9.35 -9.38
C LYS A 47 -2.93 8.33 -10.40
N LYS A 48 -2.54 8.46 -11.67
CA LYS A 48 -2.98 7.54 -12.75
C LYS A 48 -2.51 6.10 -12.48
N ARG A 49 -1.25 5.91 -12.08
CA ARG A 49 -0.71 4.57 -11.80
C ARG A 49 -1.30 3.98 -10.53
N PHE A 50 -1.56 4.79 -9.50
CA PHE A 50 -2.19 4.36 -8.27
C PHE A 50 -3.59 3.83 -8.54
N LYS A 51 -4.40 4.52 -9.37
CA LYS A 51 -5.72 4.02 -9.80
C LYS A 51 -5.63 2.62 -10.43
N TYR A 52 -4.66 2.40 -11.30
CA TYR A 52 -4.41 1.09 -11.90
C TYR A 52 -4.02 0.01 -10.88
N VAL A 53 -3.21 0.37 -9.87
CA VAL A 53 -2.89 -0.53 -8.76
C VAL A 53 -4.15 -0.89 -7.96
N LEU A 54 -5.02 0.10 -7.68
CA LEU A 54 -6.29 -0.14 -6.99
C LEU A 54 -7.20 -1.09 -7.77
N THR A 55 -7.30 -0.94 -9.09
CA THR A 55 -8.04 -1.88 -9.95
C THR A 55 -7.48 -3.30 -9.89
N ALA A 56 -6.15 -3.45 -9.85
CA ALA A 56 -5.53 -4.76 -9.68
C ALA A 56 -5.86 -5.38 -8.32
N ILE A 57 -5.85 -4.59 -7.24
CA ILE A 57 -6.26 -5.02 -5.90
C ILE A 57 -7.73 -5.48 -5.89
N LEU A 58 -8.63 -4.69 -6.48
CA LEU A 58 -10.07 -5.02 -6.59
C LEU A 58 -10.32 -6.35 -7.29
N SER A 59 -9.55 -6.63 -8.34
CA SER A 59 -9.68 -7.90 -9.08
C SER A 59 -9.26 -9.13 -8.27
N ASN A 60 -8.68 -8.93 -7.08
CA ASN A 60 -8.09 -9.95 -6.22
C ASN A 60 -7.07 -10.86 -6.94
N ARG A 61 -6.47 -10.36 -8.02
CA ARG A 61 -5.42 -11.05 -8.76
C ARG A 61 -4.09 -10.40 -8.42
N TYR A 62 -3.30 -11.07 -7.59
CA TYR A 62 -1.92 -10.65 -7.38
C TYR A 62 -1.19 -10.61 -8.71
N ASN A 63 -0.58 -9.47 -8.98
CA ASN A 63 0.27 -9.28 -10.14
C ASN A 63 1.60 -8.77 -9.63
N ASN A 64 2.63 -9.61 -9.73
CA ASN A 64 3.96 -9.31 -9.19
C ASN A 64 4.62 -8.07 -9.84
N ASP A 65 4.08 -7.52 -10.91
CA ASP A 65 4.53 -6.26 -11.52
C ASP A 65 3.75 -5.02 -11.07
N ILE A 66 2.61 -5.21 -10.38
CA ILE A 66 1.68 -4.14 -9.98
C ILE A 66 1.46 -4.15 -8.47
N TYR A 67 0.94 -5.25 -7.94
CA TYR A 67 0.63 -5.44 -6.53
C TYR A 67 0.74 -6.92 -6.17
N GLY A 68 1.59 -7.23 -5.20
CA GLY A 68 1.82 -8.62 -4.80
C GLY A 68 2.76 -8.75 -3.62
N LYS A 69 2.91 -9.98 -3.13
CA LYS A 69 3.87 -10.32 -2.08
C LYS A 69 5.31 -10.19 -2.60
N GLU A 70 6.24 -9.89 -1.70
CA GLU A 70 7.67 -10.04 -1.96
C GLU A 70 8.22 -11.16 -1.08
N ASP A 71 9.18 -11.92 -1.62
CA ASP A 71 9.89 -12.96 -0.85
C ASP A 71 10.87 -12.30 0.12
N ILE A 72 10.49 -12.23 1.40
CA ILE A 72 11.21 -11.50 2.46
C ILE A 72 11.60 -12.45 3.59
N SER A 73 10.58 -13.00 4.26
CA SER A 73 10.64 -13.99 5.34
C SER A 73 9.22 -14.44 5.73
N GLU A 74 9.10 -15.51 6.50
CA GLU A 74 7.81 -16.02 7.01
C GLU A 74 7.06 -14.98 7.85
N LYS A 75 7.77 -14.12 8.58
CA LYS A 75 7.19 -13.02 9.35
C LYS A 75 6.44 -12.01 8.47
N CYS A 76 6.85 -11.88 7.21
CA CYS A 76 6.32 -10.91 6.26
C CYS A 76 5.24 -11.51 5.33
N ARG A 77 4.60 -12.63 5.71
CA ARG A 77 3.58 -13.29 4.87
C ARG A 77 2.40 -12.41 4.45
N ASP A 78 2.10 -11.40 5.25
CA ASP A 78 1.01 -10.44 5.04
C ASP A 78 1.51 -9.10 4.45
N ILE A 79 2.81 -8.98 4.19
CA ILE A 79 3.42 -7.83 3.54
C ILE A 79 3.29 -7.96 2.02
N THR A 80 2.83 -6.88 1.41
CA THR A 80 2.67 -6.72 -0.05
C THR A 80 3.34 -5.43 -0.49
N ALA A 81 3.52 -5.24 -1.79
CA ALA A 81 4.07 -4.01 -2.35
C ALA A 81 3.25 -3.54 -3.54
N MET A 82 2.82 -2.28 -3.52
CA MET A 82 2.38 -1.55 -4.71
C MET A 82 3.60 -1.09 -5.50
N LYS A 83 3.64 -1.38 -6.81
CA LYS A 83 4.83 -1.26 -7.65
C LYS A 83 4.66 -0.20 -8.74
N PHE A 84 5.43 0.89 -8.63
CA PHE A 84 5.42 2.03 -9.55
C PHE A 84 6.73 2.07 -10.34
N LYS A 85 6.92 1.09 -11.24
CA LYS A 85 8.16 0.95 -12.03
C LYS A 85 8.51 2.21 -12.84
N ASN A 86 7.50 2.92 -13.33
CA ASN A 86 7.62 4.16 -14.10
C ASN A 86 7.80 5.43 -13.25
N ILE A 87 7.90 5.31 -11.93
CA ILE A 87 8.10 6.41 -10.99
C ILE A 87 9.31 6.07 -10.13
N ASN A 88 10.50 6.14 -10.71
CA ASN A 88 11.78 5.86 -10.02
C ASN A 88 11.81 4.51 -9.27
N ASN A 89 11.14 3.48 -9.81
CA ASN A 89 10.96 2.18 -9.17
C ASN A 89 10.47 2.28 -7.71
N LEU A 90 9.58 3.24 -7.46
CA LEU A 90 8.93 3.46 -6.19
C LEU A 90 8.08 2.24 -5.79
N ARG A 91 8.14 1.90 -4.50
CA ARG A 91 7.34 0.88 -3.85
C ARG A 91 6.65 1.45 -2.63
N ILE A 92 5.36 1.16 -2.51
CA ILE A 92 4.63 1.37 -1.27
C ILE A 92 4.42 -0.01 -0.67
N TYR A 93 5.17 -0.32 0.38
CA TYR A 93 4.96 -1.56 1.12
C TYR A 93 3.70 -1.41 1.95
N CYS A 94 2.89 -2.46 1.92
CA CYS A 94 1.60 -2.51 2.56
C CYS A 94 1.51 -3.77 3.43
N LYS A 95 0.57 -3.77 4.36
CA LYS A 95 0.15 -4.97 5.07
C LYS A 95 -1.33 -5.23 4.84
N GLU A 96 -1.65 -6.46 4.51
CA GLU A 96 -3.04 -6.91 4.37
C GLU A 96 -3.56 -7.41 5.73
N PHE A 97 -4.79 -7.03 6.06
CA PHE A 97 -5.50 -7.49 7.26
C PHE A 97 -6.83 -8.12 6.84
N TYR A 98 -7.16 -9.26 7.42
CA TYR A 98 -8.40 -9.99 7.15
C TYR A 98 -9.26 -10.02 8.41
N GLN A 99 -10.03 -8.94 8.63
CA GLN A 99 -10.93 -8.77 9.77
C GLN A 99 -12.35 -8.54 9.25
N GLY A 100 -13.08 -9.61 8.96
CA GLY A 100 -14.37 -9.59 8.24
C GLY A 100 -14.19 -9.49 6.72
N HIS A 101 -13.43 -8.50 6.27
CA HIS A 101 -13.03 -8.28 4.88
C HIS A 101 -11.58 -7.81 4.79
N LYS A 102 -11.06 -7.76 3.57
CA LYS A 102 -9.68 -7.35 3.28
C LYS A 102 -9.51 -5.85 3.50
N LYS A 103 -8.62 -5.49 4.42
CA LYS A 103 -8.12 -4.13 4.63
C LYS A 103 -6.65 -4.07 4.23
N ILE A 104 -6.19 -2.95 3.67
CA ILE A 104 -4.79 -2.76 3.26
C ILE A 104 -4.28 -1.50 3.94
N VAL A 105 -3.19 -1.59 4.67
CA VAL A 105 -2.51 -0.43 5.25
C VAL A 105 -1.23 -0.18 4.47
N MET A 106 -1.06 1.01 3.92
CA MET A 106 0.20 1.49 3.33
C MET A 106 1.15 1.90 4.47
N LEU A 107 2.34 1.31 4.50
CA LEU A 107 3.24 1.36 5.65
C LEU A 107 4.55 2.07 5.38
N GLU A 108 5.10 1.98 4.18
CA GLU A 108 6.46 2.48 3.92
C GLU A 108 6.66 2.78 2.45
N ILE A 109 7.34 3.89 2.15
CA ILE A 109 7.59 4.36 0.78
C ILE A 109 9.09 4.23 0.48
N ILE A 110 9.44 3.43 -0.53
CA ILE A 110 10.84 3.09 -0.83
C ILE A 110 11.10 3.19 -2.34
N TYR A 111 12.14 3.94 -2.70
CA TYR A 111 12.69 3.96 -4.05
C TYR A 111 13.73 2.85 -4.22
N LYS A 112 13.35 1.74 -4.87
CA LYS A 112 14.25 0.58 -4.99
C LYS A 112 15.35 0.83 -6.01
N LYS A 113 16.61 0.78 -5.55
CA LYS A 113 17.80 0.84 -6.40
C LYS A 113 18.19 -0.51 -7.02
N SER A 114 17.71 -1.61 -6.46
CA SER A 114 18.00 -2.97 -6.92
C SER A 114 16.74 -3.84 -6.90
N GLN A 115 16.77 -4.95 -7.65
CA GLN A 115 15.67 -5.92 -7.66
C GLN A 115 15.58 -6.67 -6.32
N LYS A 116 16.73 -7.13 -5.80
CA LYS A 116 16.80 -7.91 -4.56
C LYS A 116 16.51 -7.06 -3.32
N ILE A 117 15.88 -7.66 -2.32
CA ILE A 117 15.72 -7.07 -0.99
C ILE A 117 17.05 -7.17 -0.26
N ASN A 118 17.62 -6.03 0.12
CA ASN A 118 18.86 -6.00 0.91
C ASN A 118 18.55 -6.17 2.41
N LYS A 119 19.58 -6.44 3.22
CA LYS A 119 19.43 -6.68 4.67
C LYS A 119 18.74 -5.52 5.40
N LYS A 120 19.06 -4.27 5.05
CA LYS A 120 18.43 -3.08 5.66
C LYS A 120 16.93 -3.04 5.41
N LEU A 121 16.52 -3.22 4.15
CA LEU A 121 15.12 -3.27 3.76
C LEU A 121 14.42 -4.47 4.39
N LYS A 122 15.05 -5.65 4.41
CA LYS A 122 14.49 -6.83 5.09
C LYS A 122 14.17 -6.54 6.56
N ASN A 123 15.12 -6.00 7.32
CA ASN A 123 14.92 -5.68 8.74
C ASN A 123 13.80 -4.65 8.96
N LEU A 124 13.69 -3.67 8.06
CA LEU A 124 12.59 -2.70 8.08
C LEU A 124 11.24 -3.39 7.84
N LEU A 125 11.16 -4.23 6.82
CA LEU A 125 9.93 -4.96 6.47
C LEU A 125 9.49 -5.92 7.57
N GLU A 126 10.44 -6.59 8.24
CA GLU A 126 10.16 -7.44 9.40
C GLU A 126 9.65 -6.63 10.59
N THR A 127 10.24 -5.44 10.83
CA THR A 127 9.75 -4.53 11.89
C THR A 127 8.30 -4.10 11.65
N ILE A 128 7.98 -3.65 10.43
CA ILE A 128 6.62 -3.18 10.11
C ILE A 128 5.61 -4.34 10.02
N ALA A 129 6.06 -5.57 9.79
CA ALA A 129 5.19 -6.75 9.83
C ALA A 129 4.56 -6.96 11.22
N ASP A 130 5.24 -6.53 12.29
CA ASP A 130 4.73 -6.61 13.67
C ASP A 130 3.82 -5.42 14.05
N TYR A 131 3.53 -4.50 13.12
CA TYR A 131 2.64 -3.38 13.39
C TYR A 131 1.19 -3.85 13.47
N GLN A 132 0.47 -3.29 14.43
CA GLN A 132 -0.94 -3.56 14.70
C GLN A 132 -1.70 -2.24 14.67
N TYR A 133 -2.93 -2.26 14.15
CA TYR A 133 -3.78 -1.09 13.99
C TYR A 133 -5.16 -1.34 14.56
N ASP A 134 -5.74 -0.29 15.12
CA ASP A 134 -7.16 -0.25 15.41
C ASP A 134 -7.87 0.45 14.26
N PHE A 135 -8.64 -0.30 13.50
CA PHE A 135 -9.49 0.28 12.46
C PHE A 135 -10.72 0.88 13.15
N LYS A 136 -10.80 2.21 13.18
CA LYS A 136 -12.03 2.89 13.60
C LYS A 136 -13.17 2.39 12.70
N LYS A 137 -14.26 1.92 13.31
CA LYS A 137 -15.53 1.73 12.59
C LYS A 137 -16.04 3.14 12.28
N ASN A 138 -16.07 3.49 11.00
CA ASN A 138 -16.89 4.59 10.53
C ASN A 138 -18.34 4.12 10.47
#